data_AF-A0A925UPR9-F1
#
_entry.id   AF-A0A925UPR9-F1
#
_cell.length_a   1.000
_cell.length_b   1.000
_cell.length_c   1.000
_cell.angle_alpha   90.00
_cell.angle_beta   90.00
_cell.angle_gamma   90.00
#
_symmetry.space_group_name_H-M   'P 1'
#
loop_
_entity.id
_entity.type
_entity.pdbx_description
1 polymer ?
#
loop_
_entity_poly.entity_id
_entity_poly.type
_entity_poly.pdbx_seq_one_letter_code
_entity_poly.pdbx_strand_id
1 'polypeptide(L)'
;MNSIELMVHEHTNILRMLMVVRKACHKILLGDDICYEDFEKMIDFIRSYADAHHHGKEEKFLFKEMETNLGSAGKQLVRHGMLVEHDLGRLFISELNDALEQVKSGNQEIKLDIIANAIGYANLLTRHISKEDQVVYTFAQRELSKEIIDTINKQTEDFEQ
;
A
#
# COMPACT_ATOMS: atom_id res chain seq x y z
N MET A 1 -0.71 -17.39 -13.59
CA MET A 1 -1.14 -16.71 -12.35
C MET A 1 -2.21 -15.73 -12.76
N ASN A 2 -3.39 -15.76 -12.14
CA ASN A 2 -4.42 -14.75 -12.41
C ASN A 2 -4.09 -13.42 -11.70
N SER A 3 -4.81 -12.35 -12.01
CA SER A 3 -4.57 -11.01 -11.46
C SER A 3 -4.57 -10.98 -9.93
N ILE A 4 -5.52 -11.66 -9.28
CA ILE A 4 -5.62 -11.71 -7.82
C ILE A 4 -4.45 -12.50 -7.22
N GLU A 5 -4.10 -13.66 -7.79
CA GLU A 5 -2.93 -14.42 -7.34
C GLU A 5 -1.63 -13.61 -7.47
N LEU A 6 -1.52 -12.80 -8.54
CA LEU A 6 -0.40 -11.88 -8.72
C LEU A 6 -0.36 -10.83 -7.62
N MET A 7 -1.47 -10.14 -7.37
CA MET A 7 -1.55 -9.09 -6.34
C MET A 7 -1.27 -9.65 -4.93
N VAL A 8 -1.75 -10.85 -4.60
CA VAL A 8 -1.38 -11.56 -3.36
C VAL A 8 0.11 -11.88 -3.32
N HIS A 9 0.73 -12.24 -4.44
CA HIS A 9 2.18 -12.42 -4.48
C HIS A 9 2.93 -11.11 -4.22
N GLU A 10 2.49 -10.00 -4.80
CA GLU A 10 3.07 -8.67 -4.58
C GLU A 10 2.96 -8.24 -3.12
N HIS A 11 1.85 -8.54 -2.44
CA HIS A 11 1.70 -8.33 -1.01
C HIS A 11 2.83 -8.97 -0.19
N THR A 12 3.35 -10.13 -0.60
CA THR A 12 4.47 -10.76 0.12
C THR A 12 5.74 -9.90 0.09
N ASN A 13 5.99 -9.20 -1.02
CA ASN A 13 7.12 -8.28 -1.15
C ASN A 13 6.88 -7.00 -0.36
N ILE A 14 5.66 -6.48 -0.41
CA ILE A 14 5.26 -5.28 0.33
C ILE A 14 5.40 -5.51 1.84
N LEU A 15 4.83 -6.60 2.37
CA LEU A 15 4.94 -6.98 3.78
C LEU A 15 6.40 -7.12 4.25
N ARG A 16 7.29 -7.63 3.38
CA ARG A 16 8.72 -7.67 3.66
C ARG A 16 9.32 -6.27 3.78
N MET A 17 8.98 -5.34 2.90
CA MET A 17 9.41 -3.95 3.01
C MET A 17 8.91 -3.31 4.31
N LEU A 18 7.67 -3.57 4.72
CA LEU A 18 7.12 -3.03 5.99
C LEU A 18 7.93 -3.49 7.22
N MET A 19 8.48 -4.70 7.19
CA MET A 19 9.41 -5.17 8.23
C MET A 19 10.72 -4.39 8.22
N VAL A 20 11.27 -4.08 7.04
CA VAL A 20 12.49 -3.27 6.89
C VAL A 20 12.28 -1.86 7.44
N VAL A 21 11.17 -1.21 7.07
CA VAL A 21 10.77 0.12 7.59
C VAL A 21 10.72 0.11 9.11
N ARG A 22 10.08 -0.90 9.71
CA ARG A 22 10.01 -1.04 11.17
C ARG A 22 11.40 -1.20 11.80
N LYS A 23 12.30 -1.95 11.19
CA LYS A 23 13.67 -2.14 11.71
C LYS A 23 14.49 -0.85 11.60
N ALA A 24 14.33 -0.07 10.54
CA ALA A 24 14.97 1.24 10.42
C ALA A 24 14.48 2.20 11.51
N CYS A 25 13.17 2.27 11.77
CA CYS A 25 12.60 3.07 12.86
C CYS A 25 13.10 2.63 14.24
N HIS A 26 13.25 1.31 14.45
CA HIS A 26 13.77 0.78 15.71
C HIS A 26 15.22 1.19 15.96
N LYS A 27 16.06 1.28 14.92
CA LYS A 27 17.43 1.81 15.05
C LYS A 27 17.42 3.27 15.51
N ILE A 28 16.59 4.12 14.88
CA ILE A 28 16.44 5.53 15.30
C ILE A 28 15.99 5.61 16.77
N LEU A 29 15.04 4.77 17.18
CA LEU A 29 14.56 4.71 18.58
C LEU A 29 15.69 4.36 19.57
N LEU A 30 16.64 3.51 19.16
CA LEU A 30 17.80 3.13 19.98
C LEU A 30 18.92 4.19 20.00
N GLY A 31 18.76 5.29 19.25
CA GLY A 31 19.70 6.39 19.22
C GLY A 31 20.66 6.38 18.03
N ASP A 32 20.53 5.43 17.10
CA ASP A 32 21.32 5.44 15.86
C ASP A 32 20.97 6.65 15.00
N ASP A 33 21.94 7.08 14.18
CA ASP A 33 21.71 8.11 13.17
C ASP A 33 20.77 7.62 12.06
N ILE A 34 20.05 8.56 11.46
CA ILE A 34 19.16 8.28 10.33
C ILE A 34 20.01 7.93 9.11
N CYS A 35 19.79 6.74 8.56
CA CYS A 35 20.32 6.38 7.25
C CYS A 35 19.37 6.91 6.16
N TYR A 36 19.60 8.13 5.67
CA TYR A 36 18.74 8.77 4.67
C TYR A 36 18.62 7.94 3.39
N GLU A 37 19.72 7.36 2.92
CA GLU A 37 19.72 6.51 1.73
C GLU A 37 18.79 5.30 1.86
N ASP A 38 18.74 4.66 3.04
CA ASP A 38 17.80 3.57 3.30
C ASP A 38 16.36 4.08 3.23
N PHE A 39 16.05 5.23 3.85
CA PHE A 39 14.70 5.80 3.82
C PHE A 39 14.26 6.24 2.42
N GLU A 40 15.14 6.83 1.64
CA GLU A 40 14.89 7.18 0.24
C GLU A 40 14.51 5.93 -0.58
N LYS A 41 15.27 4.83 -0.44
CA LYS A 41 14.96 3.55 -1.12
C LYS A 41 13.65 2.94 -0.64
N MET A 42 13.35 3.02 0.66
CA MET A 42 12.08 2.52 1.21
C MET A 42 10.89 3.32 0.65
N ILE A 43 10.99 4.64 0.62
CA ILE A 43 9.95 5.53 0.07
C ILE A 43 9.78 5.30 -1.44
N ASP A 44 10.87 5.15 -2.18
CA ASP A 44 10.83 4.87 -3.62
C ASP A 44 10.12 3.55 -3.91
N PHE A 45 10.48 2.46 -3.21
CA PHE A 45 9.78 1.19 -3.34
C PHE A 45 8.30 1.32 -3.00
N ILE A 46 7.96 2.03 -1.92
CA ILE A 46 6.57 2.21 -1.52
C ILE A 46 5.77 2.96 -2.60
N ARG A 47 6.30 4.07 -3.11
CA ARG A 47 5.61 4.88 -4.13
C ARG A 47 5.50 4.16 -5.46
N SER A 48 6.57 3.52 -5.91
CA SER A 48 6.64 2.88 -7.23
C SER A 48 5.97 1.51 -7.25
N TYR A 49 6.29 0.65 -6.29
CA TYR A 49 5.84 -0.74 -6.27
C TYR A 49 4.52 -0.93 -5.53
N ALA A 50 4.43 -0.48 -4.27
CA ALA A 50 3.22 -0.71 -3.47
C ALA A 50 2.03 0.15 -3.95
N ASP A 51 2.27 1.43 -4.26
CA ASP A 51 1.19 2.33 -4.67
C ASP A 51 0.98 2.36 -6.19
N ALA A 52 1.90 2.95 -6.96
CA ALA A 52 1.67 3.19 -8.38
C ALA A 52 1.46 1.89 -9.19
N HIS A 53 2.14 0.81 -8.80
CA HIS A 53 2.09 -0.46 -9.50
C HIS A 53 1.04 -1.42 -8.91
N HIS A 54 1.08 -1.69 -7.61
CA HIS A 54 0.14 -2.64 -6.99
C HIS A 54 -1.25 -2.03 -6.78
N HIS A 55 -1.42 -0.97 -5.96
CA HIS A 55 -2.72 -0.30 -5.83
C HIS A 55 -3.22 0.23 -7.18
N GLY A 56 -2.31 0.60 -8.09
CA GLY A 56 -2.65 0.98 -9.46
C GLY A 56 -3.50 -0.07 -10.20
N LYS A 57 -3.21 -1.37 -10.03
CA LYS A 57 -4.02 -2.46 -10.60
C LYS A 57 -5.39 -2.55 -9.93
N GLU A 58 -5.41 -2.42 -8.62
CA GLU A 58 -6.64 -2.50 -7.85
C GLU A 58 -7.59 -1.36 -8.20
N GLU A 59 -7.13 -0.11 -8.09
CA GLU A 59 -7.94 1.07 -8.32
C GLU A 59 -8.44 1.17 -9.77
N LYS A 60 -7.58 0.87 -10.74
CA LYS A 60 -7.93 1.03 -12.17
C LYS A 60 -8.77 -0.11 -12.71
N PHE A 61 -8.60 -1.33 -12.18
CA PHE A 61 -9.21 -2.54 -12.74
C PHE A 61 -10.17 -3.19 -11.73
N LEU A 62 -9.65 -3.81 -10.66
CA LEU A 62 -10.47 -4.63 -9.76
C LEU A 62 -11.56 -3.81 -9.04
N PHE A 63 -11.15 -2.77 -8.31
CA PHE A 63 -12.04 -1.94 -7.52
C PHE A 63 -13.05 -1.20 -8.38
N LYS A 64 -12.64 -0.71 -9.56
CA LYS A 64 -13.54 -0.10 -10.54
C LYS A 64 -14.68 -1.03 -10.94
N GLU A 65 -14.37 -2.28 -11.25
CA GLU A 65 -15.39 -3.28 -11.60
C GLU A 65 -16.24 -3.68 -10.40
N MET A 66 -15.66 -3.75 -9.20
CA MET A 66 -16.42 -4.00 -7.96
C MET A 66 -17.44 -2.88 -7.68
N GLU A 67 -17.05 -1.62 -7.83
CA GLU A 67 -17.96 -0.47 -7.66
C GLU A 67 -19.11 -0.47 -8.67
N THR A 68 -18.80 -0.89 -9.90
CA THR A 68 -19.74 -0.84 -11.02
C THR A 68 -20.74 -1.97 -10.94
N ASN A 69 -20.31 -3.18 -10.56
CA ASN A 69 -21.11 -4.40 -10.71
C ASN A 69 -21.64 -4.97 -9.39
N LEU A 70 -21.09 -4.63 -8.22
CA LEU A 70 -21.46 -5.25 -6.93
C LEU A 70 -22.40 -4.39 -6.07
N GLY A 71 -23.11 -3.44 -6.69
CA GLY A 71 -24.15 -2.65 -6.04
C GLY A 71 -23.64 -1.80 -4.85
N SER A 72 -24.49 -1.64 -3.84
CA SER A 72 -24.17 -0.80 -2.67
C SER A 72 -23.04 -1.39 -1.81
N ALA A 73 -22.96 -2.71 -1.68
CA ALA A 73 -21.94 -3.39 -0.91
C ALA A 73 -20.54 -3.16 -1.49
N GLY A 74 -20.37 -3.34 -2.82
CA GLY A 74 -19.11 -3.06 -3.51
C GLY A 74 -18.67 -1.60 -3.36
N LYS A 75 -19.60 -0.66 -3.55
CA LYS A 75 -19.31 0.77 -3.38
C LYS A 75 -18.88 1.14 -1.96
N GLN A 76 -19.56 0.62 -0.93
CA GLN A 76 -19.19 0.90 0.46
C GLN A 76 -17.81 0.33 0.80
N LEU A 77 -17.55 -0.92 0.42
CA LEU A 77 -16.27 -1.58 0.66
C LEU A 77 -15.10 -0.84 0.00
N VAL A 78 -15.26 -0.44 -1.27
CA VAL A 78 -14.22 0.23 -2.04
C VAL A 78 -14.10 1.70 -1.65
N ARG A 79 -15.14 2.52 -1.84
CA ARG A 79 -15.06 3.99 -1.66
C ARG A 79 -14.84 4.43 -0.24
N HIS A 80 -15.45 3.74 0.71
CA HIS A 80 -15.45 4.14 2.11
C HIS A 80 -14.55 3.24 2.95
N GLY A 81 -13.87 2.28 2.33
CA GLY A 81 -12.87 1.42 2.94
C GLY A 81 -11.54 1.55 2.23
N MET A 82 -11.36 0.83 1.12
CA MET A 82 -10.03 0.59 0.53
C MET A 82 -9.38 1.87 0.02
N LEU A 83 -10.10 2.67 -0.78
CA LEU A 83 -9.54 3.90 -1.35
C LEU A 83 -9.18 4.94 -0.28
N VAL A 84 -9.93 5.00 0.81
CA VAL A 84 -9.61 5.89 1.94
C VAL A 84 -8.32 5.45 2.62
N GLU A 85 -8.10 4.15 2.76
CA GLU A 85 -6.87 3.60 3.33
C GLU A 85 -5.67 3.81 2.38
N HIS A 86 -5.85 3.73 1.06
CA HIS A 86 -4.80 4.10 0.09
C HIS A 86 -4.38 5.55 0.25
N ASP A 87 -5.35 6.48 0.28
CA ASP A 87 -5.08 7.91 0.43
C ASP A 87 -4.41 8.23 1.77
N LEU A 88 -4.83 7.57 2.85
CA LEU A 88 -4.16 7.69 4.15
C LEU A 88 -2.72 7.14 4.11
N GLY A 89 -2.49 6.05 3.37
CA GLY A 89 -1.15 5.53 3.11
C GLY A 89 -0.26 6.55 2.39
N ARG A 90 -0.79 7.20 1.35
CA ARG A 90 -0.09 8.27 0.62
C ARG A 90 0.23 9.46 1.52
N LEU A 91 -0.69 9.84 2.41
CA LEU A 91 -0.47 10.91 3.39
C LEU A 91 0.73 10.61 4.29
N PHE A 92 0.77 9.42 4.93
CA PHE A 92 1.89 9.04 5.79
C PHE A 92 3.24 9.08 5.06
N ILE A 93 3.29 8.67 3.79
CA ILE A 93 4.53 8.69 3.00
C ILE A 93 4.94 10.11 2.61
N SER A 94 3.98 11.00 2.36
CA SER A 94 4.26 12.42 2.15
C SER A 94 4.84 13.05 3.41
N GLU A 95 4.19 12.85 4.55
CA GLU A 95 4.61 13.42 5.84
C GLU A 95 5.96 12.84 6.31
N LEU A 96 6.21 11.54 6.06
CA LEU A 96 7.53 10.94 6.30
C LEU A 96 8.63 11.62 5.49
N ASN A 97 8.39 11.87 4.20
CA ASN A 97 9.35 12.54 3.34
C ASN A 97 9.65 13.97 3.82
N ASP A 98 8.61 14.71 4.24
CA ASP A 98 8.77 16.06 4.77
C ASP A 98 9.52 16.07 6.11
N ALA A 99 9.28 15.09 6.98
CA ALA A 99 10.00 14.94 8.24
C ALA A 99 11.49 14.63 8.03
N LEU A 100 11.83 13.81 7.02
CA LEU A 100 13.21 13.51 6.64
C LEU A 100 13.97 14.75 6.12
N GLU A 101 13.29 15.69 5.46
CA GLU A 101 13.91 16.96 5.09
C GLU A 101 14.05 17.91 6.29
N GLN A 102 13.03 17.99 7.14
CA GLN A 102 13.04 18.88 8.31
C GLN A 102 14.10 18.52 9.34
N VAL A 103 14.33 17.22 9.60
CA VAL A 103 15.32 16.78 10.60
C VAL A 103 16.76 17.21 10.23
N LYS A 104 17.05 17.45 8.93
CA LYS A 104 18.34 17.94 8.46
C LYS A 104 18.68 19.35 8.99
N SER A 105 17.68 20.11 9.44
CA SER A 105 17.88 21.42 10.10
C SER A 105 18.47 21.31 11.51
N GLY A 106 18.63 20.09 12.05
CA GLY A 106 19.23 19.82 13.35
C GLY A 106 18.22 19.66 14.50
N ASN A 107 16.92 19.82 14.24
CA ASN A 107 15.88 19.56 15.24
C ASN A 107 15.68 18.05 15.44
N GLN A 108 16.19 17.53 16.57
CA GLN A 108 16.11 16.10 16.90
C GLN A 108 14.69 15.62 17.24
N GLU A 109 13.76 16.51 17.62
CA GLU A 109 12.37 16.15 17.93
C GLU A 109 11.66 15.54 16.70
N ILE A 110 12.04 15.97 15.49
CA ILE A 110 11.49 15.49 14.22
C ILE A 110 11.70 13.97 14.00
N LYS A 111 12.64 13.35 14.72
CA LYS A 111 12.78 11.88 14.74
C LYS A 111 11.49 11.19 15.17
N LEU A 112 10.68 11.82 16.02
CA LEU A 112 9.37 11.31 16.42
C LEU A 112 8.42 11.22 15.23
N ASP A 113 8.38 12.24 14.39
CA ASP A 113 7.51 12.31 13.21
C ASP A 113 7.92 11.28 12.14
N ILE A 114 9.22 11.08 11.95
CA ILE A 114 9.74 10.03 11.06
C ILE A 114 9.25 8.66 11.53
N ILE A 115 9.42 8.34 12.81
CA ILE A 115 8.99 7.06 13.37
C ILE A 115 7.46 6.93 13.30
N ALA A 116 6.72 7.97 13.67
CA ALA A 116 5.26 7.96 13.71
C ALA A 116 4.67 7.70 12.32
N ASN A 117 5.14 8.41 11.30
CA ASN A 117 4.64 8.26 9.92
C ASN A 117 5.03 6.91 9.32
N ALA A 118 6.30 6.49 9.48
CA ALA A 118 6.78 5.23 8.93
C ALA A 118 6.09 4.01 9.58
N ILE A 119 5.92 4.02 10.91
CA ILE A 119 5.22 2.94 11.63
C ILE A 119 3.71 3.02 11.40
N GLY A 120 3.15 4.23 11.28
CA GLY A 120 1.75 4.47 10.92
C GLY A 120 1.41 3.82 9.58
N TYR A 121 2.18 4.12 8.54
CA TYR A 121 2.08 3.49 7.22
C TYR A 121 2.19 1.96 7.32
N ALA A 122 3.25 1.44 7.96
CA ALA A 122 3.48 0.00 8.04
C ALA A 122 2.33 -0.74 8.75
N ASN A 123 1.78 -0.16 9.81
CA ASN A 123 0.65 -0.74 10.53
C ASN A 123 -0.65 -0.68 9.73
N LEU A 124 -0.92 0.45 9.07
CA LEU A 124 -2.08 0.61 8.19
C LEU A 124 -2.03 -0.45 7.09
N LEU A 125 -0.94 -0.49 6.34
CA LEU A 125 -0.83 -1.34 5.16
C LEU A 125 -0.82 -2.84 5.51
N THR A 126 -0.23 -3.23 6.64
CA THR A 126 -0.31 -4.64 7.10
C THR A 126 -1.75 -5.09 7.32
N ARG A 127 -2.59 -4.24 7.94
CA ARG A 127 -4.01 -4.57 8.18
C ARG A 127 -4.83 -4.48 6.90
N HIS A 128 -4.48 -3.52 6.04
CA HIS A 128 -5.10 -3.31 4.75
C HIS A 128 -4.93 -4.55 3.85
N ILE A 129 -3.69 -4.99 3.65
CA ILE A 129 -3.34 -6.22 2.92
C ILE A 129 -4.10 -7.43 3.48
N SER A 130 -4.14 -7.60 4.81
CA SER A 130 -4.88 -8.70 5.42
C SER A 130 -6.37 -8.66 5.10
N LYS A 131 -6.95 -7.47 4.95
CA LYS A 131 -8.36 -7.28 4.62
C LYS A 131 -8.60 -7.57 3.14
N GLU A 132 -7.68 -7.18 2.27
CA GLU A 132 -7.75 -7.45 0.85
C GLU A 132 -7.70 -8.95 0.55
N ASP A 133 -6.65 -9.61 1.04
CA ASP A 133 -6.41 -11.04 0.85
C ASP A 133 -7.57 -11.90 1.35
N GLN A 134 -8.11 -11.58 2.53
CA GLN A 134 -9.08 -12.43 3.20
C GLN A 134 -10.52 -12.09 2.83
N VAL A 135 -10.82 -10.82 2.59
CA VAL A 135 -12.19 -10.33 2.45
C VAL A 135 -12.45 -9.78 1.05
N VAL A 136 -11.68 -8.78 0.61
CA VAL A 136 -11.99 -8.04 -0.62
C VAL A 136 -11.84 -8.93 -1.85
N TYR A 137 -10.71 -9.64 -1.98
CA TYR A 137 -10.45 -10.50 -3.13
C TYR A 137 -11.40 -11.71 -3.16
N THR A 138 -11.65 -12.33 -2.00
CA THR A 138 -12.63 -13.43 -1.89
C THR A 138 -14.02 -12.96 -2.31
N PHE A 139 -14.43 -11.75 -1.89
CA PHE A 139 -15.71 -11.16 -2.27
C PHE A 139 -15.77 -10.88 -3.77
N ALA A 140 -14.72 -10.29 -4.34
CA ALA A 140 -14.64 -10.03 -5.78
C ALA A 140 -14.76 -11.32 -6.61
N GLN A 141 -14.00 -12.36 -6.26
CA GLN A 141 -14.02 -13.65 -6.96
C GLN A 141 -15.37 -14.35 -6.91
N ARG A 142 -16.10 -14.21 -5.81
CA ARG A 142 -17.40 -14.86 -5.63
C ARG A 142 -18.51 -14.16 -6.39
N GLU A 143 -18.49 -12.83 -6.43
CA GLU A 143 -19.63 -12.03 -6.91
C GLU A 143 -19.46 -11.48 -8.33
N LEU A 144 -18.23 -11.30 -8.82
CA LEU A 144 -18.00 -10.86 -10.20
C LEU A 144 -18.20 -12.01 -11.17
N SER A 145 -18.76 -11.71 -12.35
CA SER A 145 -18.89 -12.72 -13.40
C SER A 145 -17.52 -13.12 -13.96
N LYS A 146 -17.46 -14.31 -14.56
CA LYS A 146 -16.22 -14.80 -15.17
C LYS A 146 -15.69 -13.85 -16.25
N GLU A 147 -16.58 -13.28 -17.07
CA GLU A 147 -16.22 -12.36 -18.14
C GLU A 147 -15.55 -11.09 -17.62
N ILE A 148 -16.00 -10.58 -16.46
CA ILE A 148 -15.39 -9.42 -15.80
C ILE A 148 -14.02 -9.81 -15.24
N ILE A 149 -13.91 -10.96 -14.57
CA ILE A 149 -12.63 -11.46 -14.05
C ILE A 149 -11.61 -11.66 -15.18
N ASP A 150 -12.02 -12.23 -16.31
CA ASP A 150 -11.17 -12.42 -17.49
C ASP A 150 -10.71 -11.07 -18.07
N THR A 151 -11.57 -10.05 -18.05
CA THR A 151 -11.21 -8.68 -18.45
C THR A 151 -10.17 -8.06 -17.51
N ILE A 152 -10.34 -8.20 -16.18
CA ILE A 152 -9.39 -7.71 -15.18
C ILE A 152 -8.04 -8.42 -15.33
N ASN A 153 -8.05 -9.74 -15.56
CA ASN A 153 -6.83 -10.52 -15.82
C ASN A 153 -6.08 -9.97 -17.04
N LYS A 154 -6.79 -9.70 -18.14
CA LYS A 154 -6.16 -9.17 -19.36
C LYS A 154 -5.60 -7.76 -19.16
N GLN A 155 -6.35 -6.87 -18.51
CA GLN A 155 -5.89 -5.51 -18.19
C GLN A 155 -4.66 -5.53 -17.27
N THR A 156 -4.64 -6.46 -16.32
CA THR A 156 -3.50 -6.67 -15.42
C THR A 156 -2.28 -7.15 -16.21
N GLU A 157 -2.42 -8.16 -17.06
CA GLU A 157 -1.31 -8.63 -17.91
C GLU A 157 -0.73 -7.53 -18.82
N ASP A 158 -1.58 -6.66 -19.36
CA ASP A 158 -1.14 -5.55 -20.20
C ASP A 158 -0.46 -4.43 -19.37
N PHE A 159 -0.80 -4.31 -18.07
CA PHE A 159 -0.19 -3.36 -17.15
C PHE A 159 1.18 -3.80 -16.63
N GLU A 160 1.47 -5.11 -16.67
CA GLU A 160 2.76 -5.69 -16.28
C GLU A 160 3.84 -5.63 -17.38
N GLN A 161 3.52 -5.14 -18.58
CA GLN A 161 4.43 -5.01 -19.73
C GLN A 161 5.08 -3.62 -19.80
#